data_AF-A0A948TZB8-F1
#
_entry.id   AF-A0A948TZB8-F1
#
_cell.length_a   1.000
_cell.length_b   1.000
_cell.length_c   1.000
_cell.angle_alpha   90.00
_cell.angle_beta   90.00
_cell.angle_gamma   90.00
#
_symmetry.space_group_name_H-M   'P 1'
#
loop_
_entity.id
_entity.type
_entity.pdbx_description
1 polymer ?
#
loop_
_entity_poly.entity_id
_entity_poly.type
_entity_poly.pdbx_seq_one_letter_code
_entity_poly.pdbx_strand_id
1 'polypeptide(L)' 'MPKIKDLPKYPHAGHRQRLRARFLQSGLDGFLGYELVELLLTLGTPRRDCKQMAKQVIKKFGGLRGALDST' A
#
# COMPACT_ATOMS: atom_id res chain seq x y z
N MET A 1 31.23 7.39 -10.67
CA MET A 1 29.97 7.28 -9.90
C MET A 1 28.89 8.01 -10.70
N PRO A 2 27.75 7.38 -11.03
CA PRO A 2 26.72 8.04 -11.82
C PRO A 2 26.08 9.18 -11.01
N LYS A 3 25.70 10.28 -11.67
CA LYS A 3 25.12 11.45 -11.01
C LYS A 3 23.66 11.15 -10.67
N ILE A 4 23.17 11.67 -9.54
CA ILE A 4 21.82 11.42 -8.98
C ILE A 4 20.67 11.66 -9.99
N LYS A 5 20.94 12.41 -11.06
CA LYS A 5 20.00 12.82 -12.11
C LYS A 5 19.68 11.70 -13.11
N ASP A 6 20.45 10.61 -13.09
CA ASP A 6 20.42 9.56 -14.12
C ASP A 6 19.76 8.25 -13.64
N LEU A 7 19.17 8.23 -12.42
CA LEU A 7 18.46 7.07 -11.91
C LEU A 7 17.05 7.00 -12.51
N PRO A 8 16.63 5.87 -13.10
CA PRO A 8 15.24 5.68 -13.49
C PRO A 8 14.36 5.88 -12.26
N LYS A 9 13.45 6.85 -12.34
CA LYS A 9 12.47 7.22 -11.32
C LYS A 9 11.42 6.12 -11.24
N TYR A 10 11.78 4.92 -10.77
CA TYR A 10 10.85 3.81 -10.58
C TYR A 10 9.76 4.27 -9.60
N PRO A 11 8.52 4.52 -10.05
CA PRO A 11 7.49 5.11 -9.18
C PRO A 11 7.14 4.20 -7.99
N HIS A 12 7.47 2.92 -8.09
CA HIS A 12 7.19 1.90 -7.08
C HIS A 12 8.39 1.57 -6.16
N ALA A 13 9.61 2.05 -6.46
CA ALA A 13 10.76 1.81 -5.60
C ALA A 13 10.56 2.52 -4.25
N GLY A 14 10.79 1.78 -3.15
CA GLY A 14 10.60 2.28 -1.79
C GLY A 14 9.14 2.49 -1.37
N HIS A 15 8.15 2.17 -2.21
CA HIS A 15 6.73 2.36 -1.89
C HIS A 15 6.31 1.62 -0.62
N ARG A 16 6.62 0.32 -0.53
CA ARG A 16 6.36 -0.49 0.68
C ARG A 16 7.04 0.09 1.93
N GLN A 17 8.24 0.64 1.78
CA GLN A 17 8.97 1.24 2.89
C GLN A 17 8.30 2.53 3.37
N ARG A 18 7.87 3.41 2.45
CA ARG A 18 7.09 4.62 2.77
C ARG A 18 5.75 4.29 3.42
N LEU A 19 5.07 3.25 2.92
CA LEU A 19 3.80 2.77 3.48
C LEU A 19 4.00 2.31 4.94
N ARG A 20 5.01 1.48 5.19
CA ARG A 20 5.34 1.00 6.54
C ARG A 20 5.77 2.14 7.47
N ALA A 21 6.61 3.06 6.99
CA ALA A 21 7.07 4.22 7.76
C ALA A 21 5.89 5.11 8.18
N ARG A 22 4.94 5.38 7.27
CA ARG A 22 3.73 6.13 7.59
C ARG A 22 2.88 5.41 8.65
N PHE A 23 2.71 4.10 8.54
CA PHE A 23 1.97 3.32 9.53
C PHE A 23 2.60 3.41 10.92
N LEU A 24 3.93 3.31 11.01
CA LEU A 24 4.66 3.45 12.28
C LEU A 24 4.58 4.86 12.87
N GLN A 25 4.44 5.90 12.02
CA GLN A 25 4.37 7.29 12.46
C GLN A 25 2.96 7.73 12.86
N SER A 26 1.95 7.36 12.07
CA SER A 26 0.60 7.94 12.14
C SER A 26 -0.48 6.93 12.49
N GLY A 27 -0.13 5.66 12.69
CA GLY A 27 -1.10 4.59 12.94
C GLY A 27 -2.10 4.46 11.79
N LEU A 28 -3.35 4.16 12.13
CA LEU A 28 -4.45 3.99 11.16
C LEU A 28 -4.99 5.33 10.64
N ASP A 29 -4.92 6.39 11.45
CA ASP A 29 -5.49 7.71 11.10
C ASP A 29 -4.77 8.38 9.93
N GLY A 30 -3.53 7.99 9.64
CA GLY A 30 -2.76 8.48 8.51
C GLY A 30 -3.11 7.84 7.15
N PHE A 31 -4.17 7.03 7.07
CA PHE A 31 -4.45 6.21 5.89
C PHE A 31 -5.89 6.33 5.40
N LEU A 32 -6.05 6.30 4.08
CA LEU A 32 -7.34 5.99 3.45
C LEU A 32 -7.62 4.49 3.56
N GLY A 33 -8.90 4.10 3.57
CA GLY A 33 -9.30 2.69 3.72
C GLY A 33 -8.62 1.74 2.72
N TYR A 34 -8.41 2.17 1.47
CA TYR A 34 -7.70 1.35 0.48
C TYR A 34 -6.19 1.31 0.72
N GLU A 35 -5.57 2.32 1.33
CA GLU A 35 -4.14 2.31 1.64
C GLU A 35 -3.84 1.32 2.79
N LEU A 36 -4.77 1.15 3.74
CA LEU A 36 -4.66 0.11 4.77
C LEU A 36 -4.76 -1.29 4.18
N VAL A 37 -5.72 -1.51 3.26
CA VAL A 37 -5.79 -2.78 2.53
C VAL A 37 -4.52 -3.01 1.70
N GLU A 38 -3.99 -1.96 1.07
CA GLU A 38 -2.72 -2.05 0.34
C GLU A 38 -1.57 -2.45 1.26
N LEU A 39 -1.48 -1.88 2.47
CA LEU A 39 -0.49 -2.27 3.47
C LEU A 39 -0.60 -3.76 3.79
N LEU A 40 -1.79 -4.24 4.14
CA LEU A 40 -2.04 -5.64 4.50
C LEU A 40 -1.66 -6.59 3.35
N LEU A 41 -2.07 -6.28 2.12
CA LEU A 41 -1.72 -7.08 0.94
C LEU A 41 -0.20 -7.15 0.72
N THR A 42 0.53 -6.06 0.97
CA THR A 42 2.00 -6.05 0.81
C THR A 42 2.74 -6.90 1.82
N LEU A 43 2.12 -7.25 2.97
CA LEU A 43 2.69 -8.15 3.97
C LEU A 43 2.65 -9.61 3.51
N GLY A 44 1.57 -10.02 2.84
CA GLY A 44 1.38 -11.39 2.35
C GLY A 44 1.79 -11.65 0.90
N THR A 45 2.00 -10.60 0.10
CA THR A 45 2.28 -10.73 -1.34
C THR A 45 3.77 -10.51 -1.64
N PRO A 46 4.43 -11.40 -2.43
CA PRO A 46 5.76 -11.13 -3.00
C PRO A 46 5.82 -9.75 -3.67
N ARG A 47 7.02 -9.13 -3.78
CA ARG A 47 7.20 -7.73 -4.22
C ARG A 47 6.46 -7.38 -5.53
N ARG A 48 5.23 -6.91 -5.39
CA ARG A 48 4.27 -6.49 -6.43
C ARG A 48 3.52 -5.23 -5.98
N ASP A 49 3.04 -4.45 -6.94
CA ASP A 49 2.11 -3.35 -6.71
C ASP A 49 0.73 -3.91 -6.29
N CYS A 50 0.28 -3.52 -5.08
CA CYS A 50 -0.99 -3.97 -4.49
C CYS A 50 -2.08 -2.88 -4.53
N LYS A 51 -1.78 -1.68 -5.04
CA LYS A 51 -2.68 -0.53 -4.98
C LYS A 51 -4.00 -0.77 -5.70
N GLN A 52 -3.93 -1.33 -6.92
CA GLN A 52 -5.13 -1.61 -7.71
C GLN A 52 -5.98 -2.71 -7.07
N MET A 53 -5.34 -3.76 -6.54
CA MET A 53 -6.03 -4.82 -5.82
C MET A 53 -6.74 -4.27 -4.57
N ALA A 54 -6.08 -3.40 -3.81
CA ALA A 54 -6.67 -2.78 -2.64
C ALA A 54 -7.91 -1.93 -2.98
N LYS A 55 -7.85 -1.14 -4.05
CA LYS A 55 -9.02 -0.38 -4.54
C LYS A 55 -10.18 -1.30 -4.95
N GLN A 56 -9.89 -2.41 -5.62
CA GLN A 56 -10.90 -3.40 -6.00
C GLN A 56 -11.55 -4.05 -4.79
N VAL A 57 -10.77 -4.41 -3.77
CA VAL A 57 -11.26 -4.95 -2.49
C VAL A 57 -12.20 -3.96 -1.82
N ILE A 58 -11.80 -2.69 -1.66
CA ILE A 58 -12.67 -1.67 -1.07
C ILE A 58 -13.96 -1.49 -1.87
N LYS A 59 -13.87 -1.45 -3.21
CA LYS A 59 -15.05 -1.33 -4.08
C LYS A 59 -15.99 -2.53 -3.92
N LYS A 60 -15.45 -3.75 -3.79
CA LYS A 60 -16.23 -4.98 -3.69
C LYS A 60 -16.89 -5.13 -2.33
N PHE A 61 -16.19 -4.77 -1.26
CA PHE A 61 -16.61 -5.09 0.10
C PHE A 61 -17.05 -3.86 0.92
N GLY A 62 -17.11 -2.67 0.32
CA GLY A 62 -17.69 -1.50 0.97
C GLY A 62 -16.82 -0.84 2.05
N GLY A 63 -15.51 -1.08 2.03
CA GLY A 63 -14.57 -0.48 2.98
C GLY A 63 -13.63 -1.49 3.63
N LEU A 64 -12.77 -1.02 4.53
CA LEU A 64 -11.83 -1.86 5.27
C LEU A 64 -12.57 -2.91 6.11
N ARG A 65 -13.61 -2.51 6.84
CA ARG A 65 -14.40 -3.42 7.67
C ARG A 65 -15.02 -4.55 6.85
N GLY A 66 -15.76 -4.22 5.79
CA GLY A 66 -16.39 -5.25 4.97
C GLY A 66 -15.36 -6.15 4.26
N ALA A 67 -14.16 -5.65 3.98
CA ALA A 67 -13.07 -6.46 3.44
C ALA A 67 -12.48 -7.46 4.46
N LEU A 68 -12.54 -7.15 5.76
CA LEU A 68 -12.04 -8.02 6.83
C LEU A 68 -13.13 -8.99 7.34
N ASP A 69 -14.40 -8.56 7.31
CA ASP A 69 -15.54 -9.33 7.81
C ASP A 69 -16.09 -10.32 6.74
N SER A 70 -15.64 -10.25 5.48
CA SER A 70 -16.14 -11.11 4.40
C SER A 70 -15.72 -12.57 4.61
N THR A 71 -16.69 -13.47 4.75
CA THR A 71 -16.49 -14.93 4.87
C THR A 71 -16.61 -15.64 3.53
#